data_AF-A0A9X7TBI1-F1
#
_entry.id   AF-A0A9X7TBI1-F1
#
_cell.length_a   1.000
_cell.length_b   1.000
_cell.length_c   1.000
_cell.angle_alpha   90.00
_cell.angle_beta   90.00
_cell.angle_gamma   90.00
#
_symmetry.space_group_name_H-M   'P 1'
#
loop_
_entity.id
_entity.type
_entity.pdbx_description
1 polymer ?
#
loop_
_entity_poly.entity_id
_entity_poly.type
_entity_poly.pdbx_seq_one_letter_code
_entity_poly.pdbx_strand_id
1 'polypeptide(L)'
;MLNQATKVADHHIFPKFRGNDKYAKFFKEKGINVDDFTVTLAHGKDSHHLKFIHGQGKWNETWKAWIDANPNATAKEIFQQAGKMMDEYGLSGIRIHPYKK
;
A
#
# COMPACT_ATOMS: atom_id res chain seq x y z
N MET A 1 -15.61 -28.79 13.91
CA MET A 1 -15.55 -27.94 12.69
C MET A 1 -15.92 -26.52 13.10
N LEU A 2 -14.95 -25.62 13.24
CA LEU A 2 -15.21 -24.20 13.47
C LEU A 2 -14.59 -23.43 12.31
N ASN A 3 -15.46 -23.00 11.40
CA ASN A 3 -15.14 -22.15 10.26
C ASN A 3 -14.80 -20.75 10.79
N GLN A 4 -13.54 -20.50 11.12
CA GLN A 4 -13.07 -19.15 11.41
C GLN A 4 -13.10 -18.38 10.10
N ALA A 5 -14.11 -17.53 9.91
CA ALA A 5 -14.20 -16.66 8.75
C ALA A 5 -12.89 -15.86 8.64
N THR A 6 -12.21 -15.97 7.50
CA THR A 6 -11.03 -15.17 7.21
C THR A 6 -11.42 -13.70 7.33
N LYS A 7 -10.87 -12.99 8.32
CA LYS A 7 -11.04 -11.54 8.41
C LYS A 7 -10.34 -10.93 7.20
N VAL A 8 -10.91 -9.91 6.57
CA VAL A 8 -10.28 -9.18 5.47
C VAL A 8 -10.17 -7.70 5.84
N ALA A 9 -9.19 -7.01 5.25
CA ALA A 9 -8.99 -5.58 5.42
C ALA A 9 -8.42 -4.96 4.15
N ASP A 10 -8.83 -3.73 3.88
CA ASP A 10 -8.26 -2.95 2.78
C ASP A 10 -6.87 -2.45 3.16
N HIS A 11 -5.94 -2.61 2.22
CA HIS A 11 -4.58 -2.14 2.29
C HIS A 11 -4.37 -1.03 1.26
N HIS A 12 -3.96 0.16 1.72
CA HIS A 12 -3.62 1.26 0.85
C HIS A 12 -2.32 1.00 0.07
N ILE A 13 -2.37 1.12 -1.26
CA ILE A 13 -1.19 1.01 -2.12
C ILE A 13 -0.25 2.20 -1.86
N PHE A 14 -0.82 3.41 -1.84
CA PHE A 14 -0.14 4.62 -1.42
C PHE A 14 -0.40 4.85 0.07
N PRO A 15 0.62 4.87 0.95
CA PRO A 15 0.38 4.93 2.38
C PRO A 15 -0.39 6.19 2.79
N LYS A 16 -1.41 5.99 3.63
CA LYS A 16 -2.12 7.07 4.30
C LYS A 16 -1.32 7.58 5.50
N PHE A 17 -0.19 8.24 5.22
CA PHE A 17 0.62 8.92 6.24
C PHE A 17 -0.24 9.96 6.96
N ARG A 18 -0.15 10.01 8.29
CA ARG A 18 -0.94 10.90 9.14
C ARG A 18 -0.05 12.01 9.69
N GLY A 19 -0.66 13.15 10.03
CA GLY A 19 0.05 14.30 10.58
C GLY A 19 0.52 15.27 9.50
N ASN A 20 1.52 16.09 9.83
CA ASN A 20 2.03 17.17 8.98
C ASN A 20 3.43 16.85 8.39
N ASP A 21 3.77 15.57 8.23
CA ASP A 21 5.04 15.17 7.63
C ASP A 21 5.03 15.34 6.10
N LYS A 22 6.24 15.35 5.51
CA LYS A 22 6.41 15.51 4.05
C LYS A 22 5.76 14.36 3.26
N TYR A 23 5.67 13.17 3.85
CA TYR A 23 5.12 11.99 3.17
C TYR A 23 3.60 12.07 3.04
N ALA A 24 2.92 12.63 4.04
CA ALA A 24 1.48 12.89 4.00
C ALA A 24 1.08 13.89 2.92
N LYS A 25 1.97 14.85 2.59
CA LYS A 25 1.75 15.84 1.53
C LYS A 25 2.13 15.33 0.15
N PHE A 26 3.18 14.52 0.06
CA PHE A 26 3.79 14.08 -1.20
C PHE A 26 2.79 13.59 -2.25
N PHE A 27 1.92 12.64 -1.90
CA PHE A 27 0.93 12.11 -2.86
C PHE A 27 -0.13 13.15 -3.25
N LYS A 28 -0.61 13.93 -2.27
CA LYS A 28 -1.63 14.96 -2.49
C LYS A 28 -1.14 16.05 -3.44
N GLU A 29 0.10 16.49 -3.28
CA GLU A 29 0.73 17.50 -4.13
C GLU A 29 0.91 17.04 -5.59
N LYS A 30 0.91 15.72 -5.82
CA LYS A 30 0.96 15.10 -7.15
C LYS A 30 -0.43 14.72 -7.68
N GLY A 31 -1.50 15.17 -7.02
CA GLY A 31 -2.88 14.91 -7.42
C GLY A 31 -3.36 13.48 -7.14
N ILE A 32 -2.68 12.73 -6.29
CA ILE A 32 -3.04 11.34 -5.96
C ILE A 32 -3.85 11.33 -4.67
N ASN A 33 -5.14 11.00 -4.79
CA ASN A 33 -5.98 10.67 -3.64
C ASN A 33 -5.77 9.20 -3.24
N VAL A 34 -5.09 8.97 -2.12
CA VAL A 34 -4.68 7.62 -1.70
C VAL A 34 -5.86 6.69 -1.41
N ASP A 35 -7.02 7.22 -1.01
CA ASP A 35 -8.21 6.42 -0.71
C ASP A 35 -8.83 5.78 -1.97
N ASP A 36 -8.42 6.20 -3.17
CA ASP A 36 -8.88 5.59 -4.42
C ASP A 36 -8.12 4.29 -4.78
N PHE A 37 -7.02 4.00 -4.09
CA PHE A 37 -6.08 2.94 -4.45
C PHE A 37 -5.80 1.99 -3.27
N THR A 38 -6.70 1.04 -3.08
CA THR A 38 -6.58 -0.03 -2.09
C THR A 38 -6.72 -1.42 -2.71
N VAL A 39 -6.29 -2.44 -1.97
CA VAL A 39 -6.54 -3.85 -2.25
C VAL A 39 -7.08 -4.54 -0.99
N THR A 40 -8.09 -5.40 -1.11
CA THR A 40 -8.57 -6.21 0.01
C THR A 40 -7.66 -7.41 0.24
N LEU A 41 -7.09 -7.52 1.43
CA LEU A 41 -6.23 -8.63 1.84
C LEU A 41 -6.88 -9.40 3.00
N ALA A 42 -6.69 -10.72 3.02
CA ALA A 42 -6.99 -11.53 4.21
C ALA A 42 -6.17 -11.07 5.41
N HIS A 43 -6.65 -11.31 6.63
CA HIS A 43 -6.05 -10.94 7.90
C HIS A 43 -6.03 -12.19 8.80
N GLY A 44 -4.84 -12.65 9.23
CA GLY A 44 -4.68 -13.88 10.02
C GLY A 44 -3.49 -14.76 9.61
N LYS A 45 -3.27 -15.88 10.32
CA LYS A 45 -2.11 -16.79 10.15
C LYS A 45 -1.96 -17.36 8.73
N ASP A 46 -3.09 -17.53 8.02
CA ASP A 46 -3.14 -18.01 6.64
C ASP A 46 -3.17 -16.87 5.60
N SER A 47 -3.09 -15.62 6.06
CA SER A 47 -3.14 -14.47 5.15
C SER A 47 -1.78 -14.14 4.56
N HIS A 48 -1.80 -13.80 3.27
CA HIS A 48 -0.71 -13.07 2.61
C HIS A 48 -0.29 -11.83 3.44
N HIS A 49 -1.22 -11.22 4.19
CA HIS A 49 -0.98 -10.06 5.05
C HIS A 49 -0.04 -10.33 6.24
N LEU A 50 -0.11 -11.47 6.96
CA LEU A 50 0.84 -11.77 8.05
C LEU A 50 2.19 -12.29 7.53
N LYS A 51 2.22 -13.06 6.44
CA LYS A 51 3.48 -13.56 5.88
C LYS A 51 4.29 -12.48 5.14
N PHE A 52 3.64 -11.51 4.48
CA PHE A 52 4.32 -10.51 3.65
C PHE A 52 4.39 -9.11 4.27
N ILE A 53 3.35 -8.64 4.96
CA ILE A 53 3.40 -7.33 5.63
C ILE A 53 4.07 -7.45 7.01
N HIS A 54 3.92 -8.56 7.73
CA HIS A 54 4.69 -8.81 8.96
C HIS A 54 5.99 -9.62 8.76
N GLY A 55 6.21 -10.22 7.58
CA GLY A 55 7.49 -10.86 7.26
C GLY A 55 8.65 -9.88 7.13
N GLN A 56 8.37 -8.63 6.70
CA GLN A 56 9.38 -7.56 6.69
C GLN A 56 8.87 -6.15 7.06
N GLY A 57 7.57 -5.86 7.26
CA GLY A 57 7.09 -4.56 7.81
C GLY A 57 7.34 -3.32 6.95
N LYS A 58 8.02 -3.49 5.82
CA LYS A 58 8.73 -2.41 5.14
C LYS A 58 7.92 -1.62 4.15
N TRP A 59 6.63 -1.92 3.91
CA TRP A 59 5.85 -1.21 2.87
C TRP A 59 5.94 0.33 3.01
N ASN A 60 5.66 0.83 4.21
CA ASN A 60 5.76 2.26 4.50
C ASN A 60 7.21 2.77 4.50
N GLU A 61 8.17 1.95 4.91
CA GLU A 61 9.60 2.30 4.94
C GLU A 61 10.19 2.39 3.53
N THR A 62 9.85 1.45 2.65
CA THR A 62 10.19 1.44 1.22
C THR A 62 9.62 2.68 0.53
N TRP A 63 8.36 3.04 0.82
CA TRP A 63 7.80 4.29 0.32
C TRP A 63 8.55 5.52 0.83
N LYS A 64 8.85 5.59 2.12
CA LYS A 64 9.62 6.73 2.68
C LYS A 64 11.00 6.84 2.04
N ALA A 65 11.74 5.75 1.96
CA ALA A 65 13.08 5.71 1.36
C ALA A 65 13.05 6.10 -0.12
N TRP A 66 12.04 5.62 -0.87
CA TRP A 66 11.89 5.98 -2.28
C TRP A 66 11.50 7.45 -2.45
N ILE A 67 10.59 7.98 -1.63
CA ILE A 67 10.21 9.40 -1.65
C ILE A 67 11.43 10.28 -1.32
N ASP A 68 12.23 9.88 -0.33
CA ASP A 68 13.45 10.59 0.07
C ASP A 68 14.48 10.65 -1.06
N ALA A 69 14.61 9.58 -1.83
CA ALA A 69 15.48 9.54 -3.00
C ALA A 69 14.88 10.25 -4.23
N ASN A 70 13.55 10.45 -4.27
CA ASN A 70 12.82 10.98 -5.43
C ASN A 70 11.83 12.09 -5.05
N PRO A 71 12.27 13.18 -4.38
CA PRO A 71 11.35 14.21 -3.86
C PRO A 71 10.55 14.95 -4.95
N ASN A 72 11.06 14.96 -6.18
CA ASN A 72 10.45 15.63 -7.33
C ASN A 72 9.70 14.69 -8.28
N ALA A 73 9.51 13.42 -7.90
CA ALA A 73 8.87 12.44 -8.78
C ALA A 73 7.54 12.93 -9.34
N THR A 74 7.31 12.57 -10.60
CA THR A 74 6.05 12.74 -11.31
C THR A 74 5.02 11.72 -10.84
N ALA A 75 3.73 11.99 -11.08
CA ALA A 75 2.68 11.01 -10.82
C ALA A 75 2.96 9.68 -11.55
N LYS A 76 3.48 9.73 -12.79
CA LYS A 76 3.86 8.54 -13.56
C LYS A 76 4.89 7.67 -12.82
N GLU A 77 5.97 8.26 -12.33
CA GLU A 77 7.02 7.54 -11.58
C GLU A 77 6.47 6.96 -10.28
N ILE A 78 5.56 7.67 -9.61
CA ILE A 78 4.88 7.18 -8.41
C ILE A 78 4.05 5.92 -8.73
N PHE A 79 3.26 5.93 -9.80
CA PHE A 79 2.50 4.75 -10.22
C PHE A 79 3.41 3.59 -10.66
N GLN A 80 4.54 3.88 -11.31
CA GLN A 80 5.52 2.85 -11.67
C GLN A 80 6.15 2.21 -10.43
N GLN A 81 6.51 3.02 -9.43
CA GLN A 81 7.01 2.51 -8.15
C GLN A 81 5.94 1.69 -7.42
N ALA A 82 4.67 2.12 -7.45
CA ALA A 82 3.58 1.35 -6.87
C ALA A 82 3.44 -0.03 -7.52
N GLY A 83 3.47 -0.09 -8.86
CA GLY A 83 3.46 -1.37 -9.59
C GLY A 83 4.65 -2.26 -9.21
N LYS A 84 5.86 -1.71 -9.18
CA LYS A 84 7.07 -2.43 -8.73
C LYS A 84 6.90 -3.00 -7.33
N MET A 85 6.37 -2.21 -6.39
CA MET A 85 6.12 -2.69 -5.02
C MET A 85 5.02 -3.74 -4.98
N MET A 86 3.96 -3.61 -5.78
CA MET A 86 2.95 -4.67 -5.88
C MET A 86 3.58 -5.98 -6.37
N ASP A 87 4.49 -5.94 -7.35
CA ASP A 87 5.21 -7.13 -7.82
C ASP A 87 6.13 -7.71 -6.75
N GLU A 88 6.97 -6.89 -6.12
CA GLU A 88 7.93 -7.33 -5.09
C GLU A 88 7.26 -7.93 -3.85
N TYR A 89 6.05 -7.48 -3.52
CA TYR A 89 5.28 -7.97 -2.38
C TYR A 89 4.22 -9.01 -2.78
N GLY A 90 4.20 -9.47 -4.04
CA GLY A 90 3.30 -10.52 -4.51
C GLY A 90 1.82 -10.14 -4.53
N LEU A 91 1.52 -8.85 -4.75
CA LEU A 91 0.18 -8.28 -4.87
C LEU A 91 -0.28 -8.11 -6.33
N SER A 92 0.55 -8.52 -7.30
CA SER A 92 0.19 -8.47 -8.72
C SER A 92 -1.08 -9.26 -9.00
N GLY A 93 -1.93 -8.72 -9.87
CA GLY A 93 -3.20 -9.35 -10.25
C GLY A 93 -4.32 -9.20 -9.22
N ILE A 94 -4.07 -8.64 -8.03
CA ILE A 94 -5.13 -8.28 -7.09
C ILE A 94 -5.89 -7.06 -7.62
N ARG A 95 -7.21 -7.09 -7.53
CA ARG A 95 -8.07 -5.99 -7.94
C ARG A 95 -7.84 -4.77 -7.06
N ILE A 96 -7.48 -3.66 -7.70
CA ILE A 96 -7.43 -2.34 -7.06
C ILE A 96 -8.84 -1.75 -6.99
N HIS A 97 -9.20 -1.17 -5.86
CA HIS A 97 -10.48 -0.49 -5.64
C HIS A 97 -10.35 0.65 -4.61
N PRO A 98 -11.30 1.60 -4.57
CA PRO A 98 -11.37 2.59 -3.50
C PRO A 98 -11.64 1.96 -2.12
N TYR A 99 -11.14 2.61 -1.08
CA TYR A 99 -11.23 2.20 0.32
C TYR A 99 -12.69 2.09 0.79
N LYS A 100 -13.01 1.02 1.56
CA LYS A 100 -14.34 0.75 2.13
C LYS A 100 -15.46 0.68 1.08
N LYS A 101 -15.16 0.07 -0.07
CA LYS A 101 -16.20 -0.31 -1.04
C LYS A 101 -16.93 -1.57 -0.66
#